data_AF-A0A165ARN2-F1
#
_entry.id   AF-A0A165ARN2-F1
#
_cell.length_a   1.000
_cell.length_b   1.000
_cell.length_c   1.000
_cell.angle_alpha   90.00
_cell.angle_beta   90.00
_cell.angle_gamma   90.00
#
_symmetry.space_group_name_H-M   'P 1'
#
loop_
_entity.id
_entity.type
_entity.pdbx_description
1 polymer ?
#
loop_
_entity_poly.entity_id
_entity_poly.type
_entity_poly.pdbx_seq_one_letter_code
_entity_poly.pdbx_strand_id
1 'polypeptide(L)'
;MGIIITNQMPFRGDRSAPVFDPDQPRTLFRFFDDLKILFNHCQITSEADKKLRVKQYLNIDVADLVESLPEYIDPLKIYRDLKPAIQELYLDMDTEWKWEVWDMDLLIGERARLRIQTIAELENYHREFLAITSFLIDKKLHLRRLQLKQPNHYPNDPYPVNDIYEAAKFILH
;
A
#
# COMPACT_ATOMS: atom_id res chain seq x y z
N MET A 1 34.25 -3.05 18.86
CA MET A 1 34.27 -2.94 17.39
C MET A 1 33.16 -2.00 16.99
N GLY A 2 33.49 -0.82 16.46
CA GLY A 2 32.50 0.17 16.05
C GLY A 2 31.76 -0.31 14.80
N ILE A 3 30.44 -0.33 14.86
CA ILE A 3 29.60 -0.52 13.67
C ILE A 3 29.74 0.78 12.88
N ILE A 4 30.46 0.74 11.76
CA ILE A 4 30.43 1.82 10.79
C ILE A 4 29.00 1.84 10.25
N ILE A 5 28.18 2.79 10.71
CA ILE A 5 26.89 3.08 10.07
C ILE A 5 27.27 3.76 8.75
N THR A 6 27.53 2.96 7.72
CA THR A 6 27.64 3.48 6.37
C THR A 6 26.28 4.02 6.01
N ASN A 7 26.16 5.32 5.76
CA ASN A 7 24.91 6.00 5.40
C ASN A 7 24.48 5.68 3.95
N GLN A 8 24.68 4.42 3.56
CA GLN A 8 24.68 3.95 2.19
C GLN A 8 23.52 2.99 2.01
N MET A 9 22.83 3.13 0.88
CA MET A 9 21.70 2.27 0.54
C MET A 9 22.12 0.81 0.50
N PRO A 10 21.29 -0.12 1.02
CA PRO A 10 21.59 -1.54 0.97
C PRO A 10 21.79 -2.03 -0.46
N PHE A 11 22.59 -3.08 -0.62
CA PHE A 11 22.73 -3.70 -1.94
C PHE A 11 21.52 -4.59 -2.24
N ARG A 12 21.21 -4.78 -3.53
CA ARG A 12 20.15 -5.70 -3.95
C ARG A 12 20.45 -7.10 -3.36
N GLY A 13 19.48 -7.67 -2.64
CA GLY A 13 19.61 -8.99 -2.00
C GLY A 13 20.21 -8.98 -0.59
N ASP A 14 20.57 -7.81 -0.05
CA ASP A 14 20.95 -7.69 1.36
C ASP A 14 19.73 -7.86 2.28
N ARG A 15 19.94 -8.24 3.55
CA ARG A 15 18.86 -8.48 4.53
C ARG A 15 18.04 -7.24 4.84
N SER A 16 18.63 -6.05 4.66
CA SER A 16 17.99 -4.75 4.85
C SER A 16 17.44 -4.15 3.56
N ALA A 17 17.59 -4.84 2.42
CA ALA A 17 17.05 -4.40 1.15
C ALA A 17 15.53 -4.60 1.11
N PRO A 18 14.75 -3.59 0.66
CA PRO A 18 13.33 -3.75 0.41
C PRO A 18 13.09 -4.83 -0.64
N VAL A 19 12.07 -5.64 -0.44
CA VAL A 19 11.67 -6.68 -1.37
C VAL A 19 10.22 -6.47 -1.76
N PHE A 20 9.94 -6.55 -3.06
CA PHE A 20 8.60 -6.57 -3.60
C PHE A 20 8.32 -7.95 -4.19
N ASP A 21 7.17 -8.52 -3.81
CA ASP A 21 6.68 -9.79 -4.34
C ASP A 21 5.52 -9.52 -5.33
N PRO A 22 5.71 -9.74 -6.64
CA PRO A 22 4.68 -9.53 -7.65
C PRO A 22 3.44 -10.42 -7.47
N ASP A 23 3.61 -11.62 -6.89
CA ASP A 23 2.49 -12.54 -6.60
C ASP A 23 1.65 -12.07 -5.42
N GLN A 24 2.18 -11.12 -4.64
CA GLN A 24 1.46 -10.43 -3.58
C GLN A 24 1.54 -8.91 -3.80
N PRO A 25 0.74 -8.35 -4.73
CA PRO A 25 0.74 -6.91 -5.06
C PRO A 25 0.63 -5.98 -3.85
N ARG A 26 0.01 -6.44 -2.75
CA ARG A 26 -0.12 -5.71 -1.48
C ARG A 26 1.22 -5.47 -0.77
N THR A 27 2.24 -6.29 -1.03
CA THR A 27 3.59 -6.08 -0.50
C THR A 27 4.24 -4.80 -1.04
N LEU A 28 3.72 -4.26 -2.15
CA LEU A 28 4.15 -3.00 -2.74
C LEU A 28 4.03 -1.82 -1.76
N PHE A 29 3.00 -1.80 -0.91
CA PHE A 29 2.86 -0.77 0.12
C PHE A 29 4.01 -0.80 1.11
N ARG A 30 4.35 -2.00 1.61
CA ARG A 30 5.47 -2.21 2.54
C ARG A 30 6.81 -1.85 1.89
N PHE A 31 7.00 -2.26 0.64
CA PHE A 31 8.18 -1.91 -0.15
C PHE A 31 8.39 -0.39 -0.22
N PHE A 32 7.35 0.40 -0.49
CA PHE A 32 7.46 1.86 -0.54
C PHE A 32 7.66 2.50 0.84
N ASP A 33 7.11 1.93 1.91
CA ASP A 33 7.34 2.39 3.28
C ASP A 33 8.79 2.13 3.71
N ASP A 34 9.33 0.95 3.41
CA ASP A 34 10.72 0.58 3.66
C ASP A 34 11.68 1.50 2.89
N LEU A 35 11.38 1.77 1.61
CA LEU A 35 12.13 2.74 0.81
C LEU A 35 12.11 4.14 1.41
N LYS A 36 10.96 4.60 1.93
CA LYS A 36 10.85 5.91 2.58
C LYS A 36 11.75 6.00 3.81
N ILE A 37 11.80 4.95 4.63
CA ILE A 37 12.68 4.87 5.80
C ILE A 37 14.15 4.92 5.36
N LEU A 38 14.51 4.15 4.32
CA LEU A 38 15.87 4.12 3.79
C LEU A 38 16.30 5.45 3.17
N PHE A 39 15.42 6.14 2.44
CA PHE A 39 15.70 7.47 1.89
C PHE A 39 15.95 8.50 2.98
N ASN A 40 15.17 8.46 4.06
CA ASN A 40 15.36 9.33 5.20
C ASN A 40 16.69 9.05 5.91
N HIS A 41 17.02 7.77 6.13
CA HIS A 41 18.27 7.36 6.77
C HIS A 41 19.50 7.74 5.93
N CYS A 42 19.47 7.44 4.63
CA CYS A 42 20.58 7.72 3.71
C CYS A 42 20.60 9.16 3.19
N GLN A 43 19.66 10.02 3.63
CA GLN A 43 19.55 11.43 3.25
C GLN A 43 19.51 11.66 1.72
N ILE A 44 18.81 10.79 0.98
CA ILE A 44 18.70 10.93 -0.47
C ILE A 44 17.71 12.05 -0.81
N THR A 45 18.24 13.16 -1.31
CA THR A 45 17.46 14.35 -1.69
C THR A 45 17.16 14.43 -3.19
N SER A 46 17.95 13.76 -4.03
CA SER A 46 17.77 13.73 -5.48
C SER A 46 16.61 12.81 -5.89
N GLU A 47 15.66 13.35 -6.65
CA GLU A 47 14.51 12.59 -7.17
C GLU A 47 14.92 11.54 -8.20
N ALA A 48 15.95 11.84 -9.01
CA ALA A 48 16.52 10.89 -9.96
C ALA A 48 17.12 9.67 -9.24
N ASP A 49 17.81 9.90 -8.11
CA ASP A 49 18.35 8.81 -7.30
C ASP A 49 17.24 7.99 -6.67
N LYS A 50 16.15 8.61 -6.18
CA LYS A 50 15.00 7.87 -5.65
C LYS A 50 14.38 6.95 -6.70
N LYS A 51 14.16 7.44 -7.93
CA LYS A 51 13.65 6.64 -9.05
C LYS A 51 14.58 5.46 -9.37
N LEU A 52 15.90 5.73 -9.44
CA LEU A 52 16.89 4.69 -9.69
C LEU A 52 16.89 3.61 -8.59
N ARG A 53 16.71 4.00 -7.32
CA ARG A 53 16.65 3.06 -6.19
C ARG A 53 15.40 2.21 -6.21
N VAL A 54 14.25 2.75 -6.63
CA VAL A 54 13.03 1.96 -6.84
C VAL A 54 13.32 0.84 -7.85
N LYS A 55 13.85 1.17 -9.04
CA LYS A 55 14.25 0.17 -10.04
C LYS A 55 15.24 -0.85 -9.48
N GLN A 56 16.22 -0.39 -8.69
CA GLN A 56 17.29 -1.25 -8.18
C GLN A 56 16.78 -2.39 -7.30
N TYR A 57 15.66 -2.25 -6.60
CA TYR A 57 15.13 -3.33 -5.74
C TYR A 57 13.96 -4.10 -6.36
N LEU A 58 13.39 -3.62 -7.46
CA LEU A 58 12.34 -4.35 -8.19
C LEU A 58 12.92 -5.56 -8.94
N ASN A 59 12.09 -6.59 -9.13
CA ASN A 59 12.42 -7.70 -10.02
C ASN A 59 12.61 -7.19 -11.46
N ILE A 60 13.37 -7.93 -12.29
CA ILE A 60 13.71 -7.55 -13.67
C ILE A 60 12.44 -7.27 -14.49
N ASP A 61 11.46 -8.18 -14.48
CA ASP A 61 10.24 -8.03 -15.26
C ASP A 61 9.41 -6.80 -14.82
N VAL A 62 9.39 -6.54 -13.50
CA VAL A 62 8.71 -5.38 -12.92
C VAL A 62 9.47 -4.09 -13.26
N ALA A 63 10.79 -4.13 -13.22
CA ALA A 63 11.64 -3.00 -13.56
C ALA A 63 11.43 -2.59 -15.03
N ASP A 64 11.38 -3.55 -15.95
CA ASP A 64 11.12 -3.29 -17.37
C ASP A 64 9.74 -2.65 -17.59
N LEU A 65 8.72 -3.11 -16.86
CA LEU A 65 7.38 -2.50 -16.88
C LEU A 65 7.41 -1.06 -16.36
N VAL A 66 8.11 -0.80 -15.26
CA VAL A 66 8.27 0.54 -14.69
C VAL A 66 9.07 1.46 -15.62
N GLU A 67 10.05 0.95 -16.37
CA GLU A 67 10.79 1.74 -17.36
C GLU A 67 9.94 2.15 -18.56
N SER A 68 8.88 1.39 -18.86
CA SER A 68 7.92 1.73 -19.91
C SER A 68 6.95 2.85 -19.50
N LEU A 69 6.86 3.20 -18.21
CA LEU A 69 5.97 4.23 -17.72
C LEU A 69 6.42 5.63 -18.13
N PRO A 70 5.51 6.50 -18.62
CA PRO A 70 5.83 7.89 -18.94
C PRO A 70 6.33 8.67 -17.71
N GLU A 71 5.91 8.28 -16.50
CA GLU A 71 6.33 8.86 -15.24
C GLU A 71 7.81 8.56 -14.89
N TYR A 72 8.36 7.47 -15.42
CA TYR A 72 9.77 7.13 -15.25
C TYR A 72 10.63 7.80 -16.32
N ILE A 73 10.16 7.81 -17.58
CA ILE A 73 10.87 8.37 -18.73
C ILE A 73 11.01 9.89 -18.63
N ASP A 74 9.96 10.59 -18.16
CA ASP A 74 9.97 12.05 -18.06
C ASP A 74 10.90 12.52 -16.92
N PRO A 75 11.96 13.30 -17.23
CA PRO A 75 12.86 13.87 -16.23
C PRO A 75 12.19 14.90 -15.30
N LEU A 76 11.07 15.48 -15.72
CA LEU A 76 10.32 16.48 -14.94
C LEU A 76 9.41 15.85 -13.88
N LYS A 77 9.09 14.56 -14.03
CA LYS A 77 8.28 13.81 -13.06
C LYS A 77 9.12 13.42 -11.85
N ILE A 78 8.54 13.50 -10.67
CA ILE A 78 9.23 13.23 -9.40
C ILE A 78 8.83 11.86 -8.82
N TYR A 79 9.54 11.38 -7.79
CA TYR A 79 9.24 10.09 -7.14
C TYR A 79 7.77 10.00 -6.66
N ARG A 80 7.20 11.14 -6.27
CA ARG A 80 5.81 11.25 -5.84
C ARG A 80 4.80 10.86 -6.91
N ASP A 81 5.11 11.08 -8.20
CA ASP A 81 4.23 10.77 -9.32
C ASP A 81 4.43 9.33 -9.80
N LEU A 82 5.64 8.80 -9.66
CA LEU A 82 5.95 7.42 -10.02
C LEU A 82 5.28 6.41 -9.09
N LYS A 83 5.24 6.69 -7.78
CA LYS A 83 4.63 5.79 -6.78
C LYS A 83 3.18 5.39 -7.12
N PRO A 84 2.24 6.32 -7.36
CA PRO A 84 0.86 5.96 -7.70
C PRO A 84 0.75 5.25 -9.05
N ALA A 85 1.57 5.60 -10.05
CA ALA A 85 1.55 4.91 -11.34
C ALA A 85 1.98 3.43 -11.22
N ILE A 86 3.00 3.14 -10.39
CA ILE A 86 3.39 1.74 -10.09
C ILE A 86 2.29 1.03 -9.29
N GLN A 87 1.63 1.74 -8.37
CA GLN A 87 0.51 1.17 -7.61
C GLN A 87 -0.65 0.81 -8.53
N GLU A 88 -1.02 1.65 -9.50
CA GLU A 88 -2.08 1.41 -10.47
C GLU A 88 -1.80 0.22 -11.40
N LEU A 89 -0.53 -0.02 -11.76
CA LEU A 89 -0.16 -1.19 -12.58
C LEU A 89 -0.42 -2.54 -11.90
N TYR A 90 -0.30 -2.60 -10.58
CA TYR A 90 -0.36 -3.85 -9.81
C TYR A 90 -1.63 -3.97 -8.95
N LEU A 91 -2.26 -2.83 -8.65
CA LEU A 91 -3.48 -2.75 -7.90
C LEU A 91 -4.55 -2.23 -8.85
N ASP A 92 -5.44 -3.11 -9.31
CA ASP A 92 -6.73 -2.67 -9.87
C ASP A 92 -7.36 -1.72 -8.87
N MET A 93 -8.05 -0.67 -9.31
CA MET A 93 -8.68 0.32 -8.40
C MET A 93 -9.65 -0.31 -7.37
N ASP A 94 -10.01 -1.59 -7.55
CA ASP A 94 -10.78 -2.44 -6.62
C ASP A 94 -9.95 -3.36 -5.69
N THR A 95 -8.62 -3.24 -5.66
CA THR A 95 -7.74 -4.07 -4.79
C THR A 95 -7.20 -3.33 -3.57
N GLU A 96 -7.62 -2.08 -3.36
CA GLU A 96 -7.38 -1.32 -2.12
C GLU A 96 -8.00 -2.02 -0.88
N TRP A 97 -8.88 -3.00 -1.11
CA TRP A 97 -9.74 -3.56 -0.09
C TRP A 97 -9.15 -4.85 0.48
N LYS A 98 -8.36 -4.69 1.55
CA LYS A 98 -7.67 -5.77 2.27
C LYS A 98 -8.57 -6.93 2.69
N TRP A 99 -9.82 -6.61 3.05
CA TRP A 99 -10.82 -7.54 3.55
C TRP A 99 -12.22 -7.08 3.12
N GLU A 100 -13.10 -8.02 2.77
CA GLU A 100 -14.52 -7.83 2.52
C GLU A 100 -15.36 -8.24 3.74
N VAL A 101 -16.65 -7.87 3.72
CA VAL A 101 -17.61 -8.34 4.73
C VAL A 101 -17.66 -9.87 4.73
N TRP A 102 -17.49 -10.50 3.57
CA TRP A 102 -17.39 -11.96 3.43
C TRP A 102 -16.20 -12.56 4.19
N ASP A 103 -15.05 -11.88 4.24
CA ASP A 103 -13.89 -12.38 5.00
C ASP A 103 -14.13 -12.33 6.51
N MET A 104 -14.89 -11.33 7.00
CA MET A 104 -15.34 -11.29 8.39
C MET A 104 -16.28 -12.45 8.68
N ASP A 105 -17.26 -12.70 7.80
CA ASP A 105 -18.21 -13.81 7.94
C ASP A 105 -17.51 -15.18 7.88
N LEU A 106 -16.50 -15.32 7.02
CA LEU A 106 -15.66 -16.52 6.93
C LEU A 106 -14.87 -16.73 8.23
N LEU A 107 -14.19 -15.71 8.74
CA LEU A 107 -13.43 -15.79 10.00
C LEU A 107 -14.34 -16.20 11.17
N ILE A 108 -15.53 -15.60 11.26
CA ILE A 108 -16.52 -15.94 12.31
C ILE A 108 -17.02 -17.38 12.12
N GLY A 109 -17.34 -17.79 10.89
CA GLY A 109 -17.81 -19.13 10.58
C GLY A 109 -16.79 -20.23 10.89
N GLU A 110 -15.53 -20.02 10.50
CA GLU A 110 -14.43 -20.96 10.77
C GLU A 110 -14.15 -21.08 12.27
N ARG A 111 -14.14 -19.97 13.00
CA ARG A 111 -13.85 -19.93 14.45
C ARG A 111 -15.06 -20.33 15.31
N ALA A 112 -16.28 -20.25 14.78
CA ALA A 112 -17.46 -20.86 15.39
C ALA A 112 -17.44 -22.39 15.27
N ARG A 113 -16.87 -22.93 14.17
CA ARG A 113 -16.71 -24.37 13.94
C ARG A 113 -15.51 -24.96 14.69
N LEU A 114 -14.41 -24.21 14.76
CA LEU A 114 -13.20 -24.56 15.50
C LEU A 114 -13.30 -23.96 16.91
N ARG A 115 -13.73 -24.77 17.89
CA ARG A 115 -13.77 -24.34 19.30
C ARG A 115 -12.39 -23.78 19.70
N ILE A 116 -12.34 -22.53 20.15
CA ILE A 116 -11.14 -21.88 20.71
C ILE A 116 -10.78 -22.62 22.01
N GLN A 117 -9.60 -23.25 22.05
CA GLN A 117 -9.19 -24.12 23.17
C GLN A 117 -8.13 -23.45 24.06
N THR A 118 -7.45 -22.43 23.54
CA THR A 118 -6.34 -21.76 24.24
C THR A 118 -6.48 -20.25 24.26
N ILE A 119 -5.82 -19.61 25.23
CA ILE A 119 -5.74 -18.14 25.33
C ILE A 119 -5.00 -17.56 24.11
N ALA A 120 -3.96 -18.23 23.62
CA ALA A 120 -3.21 -17.81 22.44
C ALA A 120 -4.08 -17.81 21.16
N GLU A 121 -4.97 -18.80 21.01
CA GLU A 121 -5.94 -18.83 19.91
C GLU A 121 -6.98 -17.72 20.02
N LEU A 122 -7.45 -17.41 21.24
CA LEU A 122 -8.36 -16.29 21.49
C LEU A 122 -7.71 -14.94 21.14
N GLU A 123 -6.46 -14.74 21.55
CA GLU A 123 -5.72 -13.54 21.22
C GLU A 123 -5.46 -13.41 19.73
N ASN A 124 -5.16 -14.52 19.04
CA ASN A 124 -4.97 -14.50 17.61
C ASN A 124 -6.26 -14.17 16.86
N TYR A 125 -7.37 -14.80 17.24
CA TYR A 125 -8.70 -14.46 16.74
C TYR A 125 -9.03 -13.00 16.97
N HIS A 126 -8.76 -12.46 18.17
CA HIS A 126 -9.03 -11.07 18.50
C HIS A 126 -8.21 -10.10 17.62
N ARG A 127 -6.92 -10.40 17.36
CA ARG A 127 -6.09 -9.60 16.45
C ARG A 127 -6.60 -9.64 15.02
N GLU A 128 -6.94 -10.82 14.51
CA GLU A 128 -7.49 -11.00 13.16
C GLU A 128 -8.84 -10.28 13.02
N PHE A 129 -9.76 -10.49 13.96
CA PHE A 129 -11.07 -9.85 13.99
C PHE A 129 -10.97 -8.32 14.07
N LEU A 130 -10.10 -7.78 14.91
CA LEU A 130 -9.88 -6.33 14.99
C LEU A 130 -9.30 -5.75 13.70
N ALA A 131 -8.35 -6.45 13.08
CA ALA A 131 -7.74 -6.02 11.83
C ALA A 131 -8.75 -5.97 10.68
N ILE A 132 -9.64 -6.97 10.58
CA ILE A 132 -10.71 -7.02 9.57
C ILE A 132 -11.77 -5.95 9.85
N THR A 133 -12.29 -5.89 11.08
CA THR A 133 -13.40 -4.98 11.41
C THR A 133 -12.98 -3.52 11.36
N SER A 134 -11.78 -3.18 11.83
CA SER A 134 -11.27 -1.80 11.75
C SER A 134 -11.08 -1.37 10.30
N PHE A 135 -10.61 -2.29 9.44
CA PHE A 135 -10.51 -2.06 8.01
C PHE A 135 -11.88 -1.84 7.36
N LEU A 136 -12.88 -2.69 7.66
CA LEU A 136 -14.23 -2.58 7.13
C LEU A 136 -14.97 -1.32 7.61
N ILE A 137 -14.76 -0.91 8.87
CA ILE A 137 -15.33 0.32 9.43
C ILE A 137 -14.75 1.53 8.72
N ASP A 138 -13.43 1.59 8.53
CA ASP A 138 -12.77 2.68 7.82
C ASP A 138 -13.20 2.75 6.34
N LYS A 139 -13.29 1.59 5.66
CA LYS A 139 -13.89 1.42 4.33
C LYS A 139 -15.31 2.03 4.27
N LYS A 140 -16.17 1.64 5.21
CA LYS A 140 -17.57 2.10 5.24
C LYS A 140 -17.67 3.61 5.52
N LEU A 141 -16.80 4.15 6.37
CA LEU A 141 -16.71 5.57 6.64
C LEU A 141 -16.23 6.35 5.41
N HIS A 142 -15.27 5.82 4.67
CA HIS A 142 -14.78 6.40 3.42
C HIS A 142 -15.87 6.43 2.33
N LEU A 143 -16.56 5.31 2.10
CA LEU A 143 -17.68 5.23 1.16
C LEU A 143 -18.85 6.16 1.54
N ARG A 144 -19.14 6.29 2.85
CA ARG A 144 -20.18 7.21 3.33
C ARG A 144 -19.79 8.69 3.13
N ARG A 145 -18.51 9.03 3.23
CA ARG A 145 -18.00 10.39 2.95
C ARG A 145 -18.19 10.76 1.47
N LEU A 146 -17.94 9.81 0.57
CA LEU A 146 -18.17 9.97 -0.87
C LEU A 146 -19.67 10.15 -1.20
N GLN A 147 -20.54 9.32 -0.61
CA GLN A 147 -22.00 9.41 -0.81
C GLN A 147 -22.63 10.72 -0.28
N LEU A 148 -22.07 11.33 0.78
CA LEU A 148 -22.57 12.61 1.30
C LEU A 148 -22.21 13.81 0.43
N LYS A 149 -21.08 13.76 -0.30
CA LYS A 149 -20.65 14.81 -1.23
C LYS A 149 -21.38 14.74 -2.57
N GLN A 150 -21.86 13.55 -2.95
CA GLN A 150 -22.61 13.32 -4.19
C GLN A 150 -23.83 12.42 -3.94
N PRO A 151 -24.94 12.98 -3.42
CA PRO A 151 -26.10 12.20 -2.99
C PRO A 151 -26.85 11.48 -4.12
N ASN A 152 -26.57 11.81 -5.39
CA ASN A 152 -27.18 11.19 -6.57
C ASN A 152 -26.22 10.22 -7.31
N HIS A 153 -25.04 9.93 -6.76
CA HIS A 153 -24.06 9.04 -7.38
C HIS A 153 -24.36 7.58 -7.04
N TYR A 154 -24.49 6.73 -8.06
CA TYR A 154 -24.84 5.32 -7.87
C TYR A 154 -23.64 4.55 -7.29
N PRO A 155 -23.84 3.60 -6.35
CA PRO A 155 -22.73 2.92 -5.65
C PRO A 155 -21.73 2.16 -6.55
N ASN A 156 -22.12 1.86 -7.79
CA ASN A 156 -21.33 1.08 -8.75
C ASN A 156 -20.70 1.96 -9.84
N ASP A 157 -20.95 3.27 -9.85
CA ASP A 157 -20.29 4.17 -10.78
C ASP A 157 -18.92 4.58 -10.18
N PRO A 158 -17.82 4.45 -10.92
CA PRO A 158 -16.50 4.82 -10.44
C PRO A 158 -16.44 6.33 -10.15
N TYR A 159 -15.86 6.69 -9.01
CA TYR A 159 -15.73 8.10 -8.60
C TYR A 159 -14.64 8.80 -9.41
N PRO A 160 -14.91 10.01 -9.93
CA PRO A 160 -13.87 10.84 -10.55
C PRO A 160 -12.81 11.23 -9.51
N VAL A 161 -11.53 11.09 -9.87
CA VAL A 161 -10.37 11.38 -9.00
C VAL A 161 -10.41 12.81 -8.40
N ASN A 162 -10.98 13.76 -9.14
CA ASN A 162 -11.15 15.14 -8.69
C ASN A 162 -12.10 15.27 -7.49
N ASP A 163 -13.13 14.42 -7.41
CA ASP A 163 -14.12 14.45 -6.33
C ASP A 163 -13.57 13.80 -5.05
N ILE A 164 -12.72 12.77 -5.21
CA ILE A 164 -11.96 12.15 -4.12
C ILE A 164 -10.99 13.19 -3.51
N TYR A 165 -10.32 13.98 -4.37
CA TYR A 165 -9.39 15.02 -3.96
C TYR A 165 -10.07 16.16 -3.19
N GLU A 166 -11.20 16.67 -3.68
CA GLU A 166 -11.96 17.73 -3.00
C GLU A 166 -12.63 17.25 -1.71
N ALA A 167 -13.03 15.97 -1.63
CA ALA A 167 -13.50 15.36 -0.38
C ALA A 167 -12.40 15.30 0.69
N ALA A 168 -11.17 14.97 0.33
CA ALA A 168 -10.02 14.97 1.23
C ALA A 168 -9.69 16.38 1.75
N LYS A 169 -9.83 17.40 0.89
CA LYS A 169 -9.55 18.80 1.20
C LYS A 169 -10.53 19.42 2.19
N PHE A 170 -11.80 18.99 2.17
CA PHE A 170 -12.85 19.47 3.08
C PHE A 170 -12.74 18.94 4.52
N ILE A 171 -12.03 17.82 4.74
CA ILE A 171 -11.83 17.24 6.07
C ILE A 171 -10.68 17.95 6.82
N LEU A 172 -9.80 18.62 6.08
CA LEU A 172 -8.58 19.24 6.60
C LEU A 172 -8.72 20.73 6.92
N HIS A 173 -9.94 21.27 6.94
CA HIS A 173 -10.25 22.65 7.34
C HIS A 173 -11.42 22.72 8.31
#